data_AF-A0AA43DES5-F1
#
_entry.id   AF-A0AA43DES5-F1
#
_cell.length_a   1.000
_cell.length_b   1.000
_cell.length_c   1.000
_cell.angle_alpha   90.00
_cell.angle_beta   90.00
_cell.angle_gamma   90.00
#
_symmetry.space_group_name_H-M   'P 1'
#
loop_
_entity.id
_entity.type
_entity.pdbx_description
1 polymer ?
#
loop_
_entity_poly.entity_id
_entity_poly.type
_entity_poly.pdbx_seq_one_letter_code
_entity_poly.pdbx_strand_id
1 'polypeptide(L)'
;MSNDASERLASAIERISKVLGALYASQMGDLDQGIKAERLSRCGYLNTEIADLLGTSSNTINVALHKTRRQKKKGKAASSKK
;
A
#
# COMPACT_ATOMS: atom_id res chain seq x y z
N MET A 1 33.57 -6.45 -1.62
CA MET A 1 33.06 -7.66 -2.30
C MET A 1 31.72 -8.14 -1.75
N SER A 2 31.44 -8.11 -0.44
CA SER A 2 30.16 -8.59 0.12
C SER A 2 28.96 -7.64 -0.01
N ASN A 3 29.18 -6.37 -0.37
CA ASN A 3 28.09 -5.37 -0.39
C ASN A 3 27.21 -5.49 -1.65
N ASP A 4 27.82 -5.73 -2.80
CA ASP A 4 27.10 -5.82 -4.09
C ASP A 4 26.10 -6.98 -4.15
N ALA A 5 26.42 -8.11 -3.53
CA ALA A 5 25.52 -9.26 -3.47
C ALA A 5 24.28 -8.96 -2.61
N SER A 6 24.49 -8.29 -1.47
CA SER A 6 23.41 -7.86 -0.57
C SER A 6 22.51 -6.82 -1.22
N GLU A 7 23.07 -5.85 -1.95
CA GLU A 7 22.30 -4.84 -2.68
C GLU A 7 21.46 -5.46 -3.80
N ARG A 8 22.02 -6.42 -4.55
CA ARG A 8 21.28 -7.15 -5.59
C ARG A 8 20.13 -7.96 -4.99
N LEU A 9 20.36 -8.62 -3.85
CA LEU A 9 19.33 -9.36 -3.15
C LEU A 9 18.21 -8.43 -2.64
N ALA A 10 18.57 -7.29 -2.04
CA ALA A 10 17.60 -6.30 -1.59
C ALA A 10 16.75 -5.77 -2.75
N SER A 11 17.37 -5.45 -3.89
CA SER A 11 16.66 -5.01 -5.10
C SER A 11 15.74 -6.10 -5.66
N ALA A 12 16.18 -7.36 -5.66
CA ALA A 12 15.35 -8.48 -6.10
C ALA A 12 14.11 -8.65 -5.19
N ILE A 13 14.29 -8.58 -3.87
CA ILE A 13 13.20 -8.66 -2.89
C ILE A 13 12.22 -7.50 -3.06
N GLU A 14 12.70 -6.28 -3.29
CA GLU A 14 11.85 -5.12 -3.53
C GLU A 14 10.99 -5.32 -4.78
N ARG A 15 11.59 -5.77 -5.89
CA ARG A 15 10.88 -6.06 -7.14
C ARG A 15 9.81 -7.13 -6.95
N ILE A 16 10.14 -8.23 -6.27
CA ILE A 16 9.19 -9.31 -5.96
C ILE A 16 8.03 -8.77 -5.12
N SER A 17 8.33 -7.97 -4.10
CA SER A 17 7.32 -7.37 -3.21
C SER A 17 6.36 -6.45 -3.98
N LYS A 18 6.89 -5.64 -4.90
CA LYS A 18 6.07 -4.80 -5.78
C LYS A 18 5.18 -5.66 -6.67
N VAL A 19 5.74 -6.62 -7.41
CA VAL A 19 4.96 -7.50 -8.31
C VAL A 19 3.84 -8.23 -7.56
N LEU A 20 4.13 -8.77 -6.37
CA LEU A 20 3.12 -9.43 -5.54
C LEU A 20 2.03 -8.44 -5.08
N GLY A 21 2.41 -7.21 -4.72
CA GLY A 21 1.47 -6.14 -4.38
C GLY A 21 0.54 -5.77 -5.54
N ALA A 22 1.07 -5.62 -6.75
CA ALA A 22 0.27 -5.35 -7.95
C ALA A 22 -0.67 -6.52 -8.28
N LEU A 23 -0.18 -7.75 -8.23
CA LEU A 23 -0.97 -8.95 -8.49
C LEU A 23 -2.12 -9.07 -7.48
N TYR A 24 -1.83 -8.80 -6.22
CA TYR A 24 -2.83 -8.78 -5.18
C TYR A 24 -3.89 -7.70 -5.38
N ALA A 25 -3.48 -6.49 -5.77
CA ALA A 25 -4.40 -5.41 -6.09
C ALA A 25 -5.31 -5.75 -7.29
N SER A 26 -4.79 -6.47 -8.29
CA SER A 26 -5.57 -6.91 -9.45
C SER A 26 -6.69 -7.90 -9.09
N GLN A 27 -6.48 -8.73 -8.05
CA GLN A 27 -7.46 -9.71 -7.57
C GLN A 27 -8.56 -9.11 -6.68
N MET A 28 -8.47 -7.83 -6.35
CA MET A 28 -9.39 -7.19 -5.41
C MET A 28 -10.75 -6.78 -5.98
N GLY A 29 -11.00 -6.91 -7.30
CA GLY A 29 -12.29 -6.57 -7.90
C GLY A 29 -12.75 -5.14 -7.53
N ASP A 30 -13.98 -4.94 -7.08
CA ASP A 30 -14.55 -3.64 -6.67
C ASP A 30 -14.26 -3.23 -5.22
N LEU A 31 -13.24 -3.79 -4.55
CA LEU A 31 -12.88 -3.33 -3.21
C LEU A 31 -12.60 -1.82 -3.18
N ASP A 32 -12.98 -1.20 -2.05
CA ASP A 32 -12.75 0.22 -1.73
C ASP A 32 -11.31 0.65 -2.06
N GLN A 33 -11.19 1.73 -2.82
CA GLN A 33 -9.90 2.27 -3.27
C GLN A 33 -8.98 2.61 -2.09
N GLY A 34 -9.53 2.99 -0.93
CA GLY A 34 -8.76 3.26 0.28
C GLY A 34 -8.08 2.03 0.86
N ILE A 35 -8.72 0.85 0.76
CA ILE A 35 -8.12 -0.42 1.18
C ILE A 35 -7.03 -0.85 0.19
N LYS A 36 -7.28 -0.73 -1.12
CA LYS A 36 -6.28 -1.04 -2.15
C LYS A 36 -5.02 -0.18 -2.00
N ALA A 37 -5.20 1.12 -1.81
CA ALA A 37 -4.12 2.07 -1.56
C ALA A 37 -3.33 1.73 -0.28
N GLU A 38 -4.00 1.39 0.82
CA GLU A 38 -3.32 1.01 2.07
C GLU A 38 -2.43 -0.22 1.87
N ARG A 39 -2.90 -1.22 1.14
CA ARG A 39 -2.14 -2.47 0.96
C ARG A 39 -0.96 -2.29 0.01
N LEU A 40 -1.12 -1.55 -1.09
CA LEU A 40 -0.01 -1.21 -1.98
C LEU A 40 1.06 -0.37 -1.26
N SER A 41 0.64 0.59 -0.42
CA SER A 41 1.57 1.38 0.40
C SER A 41 2.40 0.51 1.35
N ARG A 42 1.83 -0.57 1.91
CA ARG A 42 2.58 -1.53 2.74
C ARG A 42 3.57 -2.39 1.94
N CYS A 43 3.35 -2.56 0.64
CA CYS A 43 4.28 -3.24 -0.27
C CYS A 43 5.42 -2.32 -0.74
N GLY A 44 5.53 -1.10 -0.22
CA GLY A 44 6.60 -0.16 -0.55
C GLY A 44 6.33 0.71 -1.78
N TYR A 45 5.10 0.72 -2.30
CA TYR A 45 4.73 1.63 -3.37
C TYR A 45 4.62 3.08 -2.88
N LEU A 46 5.10 4.01 -3.70
CA LEU A 46 4.92 5.44 -3.56
C LEU A 46 3.50 5.84 -3.96
N ASN A 47 2.98 6.94 -3.38
CA ASN A 47 1.64 7.43 -3.68
C ASN A 47 1.42 7.75 -5.17
N THR A 48 2.48 8.10 -5.91
CA THR A 48 2.46 8.28 -7.36
C THR A 48 2.29 6.95 -8.09
N GLU A 49 3.10 5.95 -7.76
CA GLU A 49 2.99 4.61 -8.35
C GLU A 49 1.62 3.96 -8.06
N ILE A 50 1.07 4.17 -6.86
CA ILE A 50 -0.28 3.71 -6.49
C ILE A 50 -1.36 4.44 -7.32
N ALA A 51 -1.19 5.74 -7.51
CA ALA A 51 -2.14 6.55 -8.28
C ALA A 51 -2.19 6.09 -9.75
N ASP A 52 -1.04 5.82 -10.34
CA ASP A 52 -0.92 5.28 -11.70
C ASP A 52 -1.57 3.89 -11.79
N LEU A 53 -1.31 3.00 -10.83
CA LEU A 53 -1.89 1.65 -10.76
C LEU A 53 -3.41 1.65 -10.60
N LEU A 54 -3.97 2.60 -9.86
CA LEU A 54 -5.40 2.69 -9.58
C LEU A 54 -6.14 3.67 -10.52
N GLY A 55 -5.46 4.27 -11.49
CA GLY A 55 -6.04 5.22 -12.43
C GLY A 55 -6.60 6.48 -11.75
N THR A 56 -5.91 7.01 -10.75
CA THR A 56 -6.36 8.15 -9.94
C THR A 56 -5.23 9.16 -9.71
N SER A 57 -5.43 10.15 -8.85
CA SER A 57 -4.40 11.14 -8.49
C SER A 57 -3.70 10.79 -7.17
N SER A 58 -2.42 11.15 -7.03
CA SER A 58 -1.69 10.96 -5.77
C SER A 58 -2.34 11.68 -4.59
N ASN A 59 -3.03 12.80 -4.85
CA ASN A 59 -3.78 13.51 -3.81
C ASN A 59 -4.98 12.68 -3.33
N THR A 60 -5.69 12.02 -4.25
CA THR A 60 -6.78 11.09 -3.92
C THR A 60 -6.27 9.94 -3.05
N ILE A 61 -5.12 9.35 -3.40
CA ILE A 61 -4.47 8.30 -2.61
C ILE A 61 -4.12 8.80 -1.21
N ASN A 62 -3.53 9.99 -1.10
CA ASN A 62 -3.13 10.56 0.18
C ASN A 62 -4.34 10.79 1.11
N VAL A 63 -5.44 11.33 0.56
CA VAL A 63 -6.70 11.51 1.29
C VAL A 63 -7.30 10.16 1.70
N ALA A 64 -7.31 9.16 0.80
CA ALA A 64 -7.82 7.83 1.07
C ALA A 64 -7.06 7.16 2.21
N LEU A 65 -5.72 7.15 2.16
CA LEU A 65 -4.85 6.63 3.22
C LEU A 65 -5.11 7.33 4.57
N HIS A 66 -5.27 8.66 4.55
CA HIS A 66 -5.57 9.42 5.75
C HIS A 66 -6.94 9.06 6.35
N LYS A 67 -7.97 8.88 5.52
CA LYS A 67 -9.29 8.42 5.94
C LYS A 67 -9.23 7.02 6.56
N THR A 68 -8.55 6.07 5.91
CA THR A 68 -8.38 4.70 6.39
C THR A 68 -7.67 4.67 7.76
N ARG A 69 -6.59 5.44 7.93
CA ARG A 69 -5.88 5.57 9.22
C ARG A 69 -6.76 6.14 10.32
N ARG A 70 -7.61 7.14 10.03
CA ARG A 70 -8.54 7.74 11.02
C ARG A 70 -9.68 6.81 11.40
N GLN A 71 -10.24 6.05 10.46
CA GLN A 71 -11.28 5.05 10.74
C GLN A 71 -10.75 3.97 11.71
N LYS A 72 -9.51 3.53 11.53
CA LYS A 72 -8.84 2.58 12.43
C LYS A 72 -8.67 3.12 13.86
N LYS A 73 -8.38 4.43 14.01
CA LYS A 73 -8.31 5.11 15.32
C LYS A 73 -9.69 5.22 15.99
N LYS A 74 -10.75 5.55 15.24
CA LYS A 74 -12.11 5.63 15.79
C LYS A 74 -12.67 4.27 16.22
N GLY A 75 -12.37 3.19 15.48
CA GLY A 75 -12.77 1.83 15.85
C GLY A 75 -12.15 1.35 17.17
N LYS A 76 -10.88 1.68 17.42
CA LYS A 76 -10.22 1.37 18.71
C LYS A 76 -10.77 2.15 19.90
N ALA A 77 -11.15 3.42 19.70
CA ALA A 77 -11.73 4.23 20.78
C ALA A 77 -13.15 3.76 21.18
N ALA A 78 -13.91 3.20 20.23
CA ALA A 78 -15.25 2.65 20.51
C ALA A 78 -15.21 1.28 21.21
N SER A 79 -14.17 0.46 20.98
CA SER A 79 -14.02 -0.87 21.58
C SER A 79 -13.44 -0.84 23.01
N SER A 80 -12.85 0.27 23.45
CA SER A 80 -12.26 0.43 24.79
C SER A 80 -13.27 0.89 25.87
N LYS A 81 -14.55 1.03 25.52
CA LYS A 81 -15.61 1.55 26.40
C LYS A 81 -16.74 0.55 26.66
N LYS A 82 -16.52 -0.73 26.36
CA LYS A 82 -17.50 -1.81 26.59
C LYS A 82 -16.99 -2.78 27.65
#